data_AF-A0A9W5NSK1-F1
#
_entry.id   AF-A0A9W5NSK1-F1
#
_cell.length_a   1.000
_cell.length_b   1.000
_cell.length_c   1.000
_cell.angle_alpha   90.00
_cell.angle_beta   90.00
_cell.angle_gamma   90.00
#
_symmetry.space_group_name_H-M   'P 1'
#
loop_
_entity.id
_entity.type
_entity.pdbx_description
1 polymer ?
#
loop_
_entity_poly.entity_id
_entity_poly.type
_entity_poly.pdbx_seq_one_letter_code
_entity_poly.pdbx_strand_id
1 'polypeptide(L)'
;MKNYILYPLMLLTMLFLSACSNSVQPKKKNDVQSIKDVVIKVPENIFSSSKKNETISEDEMKQNIKSYLNYSGELDENIVPLSSTTSDENITESDREKLQKLIELAKQNDTNFHNFISNNTIPDDYKKPSKEIYEFISSSTALSVELDQELDKLAQDGKLFKTDFSFTKRFEKANGRKQKEIEKFLKEKNIKTEYFSKR
;
A
#
# COMPACT_ATOMS: atom_id res chain seq x y z
N MET A 1 -55.86 38.31 26.71
CA MET A 1 -56.51 37.20 27.45
C MET A 1 -56.39 35.94 26.60
N LYS A 2 -55.73 34.91 27.17
CA LYS A 2 -55.89 33.46 26.98
C LYS A 2 -56.72 32.96 25.77
N ASN A 3 -56.15 32.12 24.91
CA ASN A 3 -56.30 30.65 24.98
C ASN A 3 -55.81 29.91 23.71
N TYR A 4 -55.18 28.76 23.97
CA TYR A 4 -54.70 27.72 23.05
C TYR A 4 -55.85 26.94 22.39
N ILE A 5 -55.73 26.54 21.11
CA ILE A 5 -56.34 25.32 20.53
C ILE A 5 -55.45 24.83 19.36
N LEU A 6 -54.55 23.87 19.64
CA LEU A 6 -54.50 22.49 19.13
C LEU A 6 -54.99 22.24 17.68
N TYR A 7 -54.07 21.71 16.86
CA TYR A 7 -54.27 21.14 15.52
C TYR A 7 -55.47 20.18 15.39
N PRO A 8 -55.99 20.04 14.16
CA PRO A 8 -56.24 18.71 13.64
C PRO A 8 -55.53 18.47 12.29
N LEU A 9 -54.75 17.39 12.32
CA LEU A 9 -54.43 16.46 11.24
C LEU A 9 -55.63 16.18 10.31
N MET A 10 -55.51 16.43 8.99
CA MET A 10 -55.86 15.45 7.95
C MET A 10 -55.73 16.00 6.51
N LEU A 11 -55.19 15.13 5.65
CA LEU A 11 -55.32 15.04 4.20
C LEU A 11 -54.84 16.21 3.33
N LEU A 12 -53.61 16.05 2.83
CA LEU A 12 -53.36 16.33 1.42
C LEU A 12 -52.61 15.14 0.81
N THR A 13 -53.35 14.08 0.51
CA THR A 13 -52.90 13.04 -0.42
C THR A 13 -52.99 13.60 -1.84
N MET A 14 -51.96 14.31 -2.29
CA MET A 14 -51.73 14.46 -3.72
C MET A 14 -51.02 13.21 -4.22
N LEU A 15 -51.82 12.36 -4.85
CA LEU A 15 -51.40 11.30 -5.76
C LEU A 15 -50.51 11.90 -6.86
N PHE A 16 -49.20 11.79 -6.70
CA PHE A 16 -48.31 11.69 -7.84
C PHE A 16 -48.03 10.21 -8.07
N LEU A 17 -48.82 9.61 -8.97
CA LEU A 17 -48.52 8.34 -9.62
C LEU A 17 -47.29 8.55 -10.52
N SER A 18 -46.11 8.62 -9.91
CA SER A 18 -44.86 8.31 -10.62
C SER A 18 -44.81 6.80 -10.69
N ALA A 19 -45.18 6.26 -11.84
CA ALA A 19 -44.96 4.85 -12.15
C ALA A 19 -43.52 4.49 -11.77
N CYS A 20 -43.37 3.63 -10.75
CA CYS A 20 -42.17 2.85 -10.55
C CYS A 20 -42.06 1.91 -11.76
N SER A 21 -41.58 2.45 -12.89
CA SER A 21 -40.80 1.63 -13.81
C SER A 21 -39.67 1.08 -12.96
N ASN A 22 -39.63 -0.24 -12.82
CA ASN A 22 -38.49 -0.96 -12.30
C ASN A 22 -37.30 -0.67 -13.22
N SER A 23 -36.69 0.50 -13.10
CA SER A 23 -35.29 0.66 -13.38
C SER A 23 -34.57 -0.05 -12.25
N VAL A 24 -34.46 -1.36 -12.42
CA VAL A 24 -33.29 -2.09 -11.96
C VAL A 24 -32.12 -1.29 -12.51
N GLN A 25 -31.62 -0.33 -11.72
CA GLN A 25 -30.26 0.12 -11.90
C GLN A 25 -29.46 -1.17 -11.90
N PRO A 26 -28.70 -1.49 -12.96
CA PRO A 26 -27.72 -2.53 -12.82
C PRO A 26 -26.87 -2.05 -11.66
N LYS A 27 -26.91 -2.78 -10.53
CA LYS A 27 -25.80 -2.76 -9.59
C LYS A 27 -24.59 -2.90 -10.50
N LYS A 28 -23.82 -1.82 -10.68
CA LYS A 28 -22.43 -1.97 -11.09
C LYS A 28 -21.91 -2.94 -10.05
N LYS A 29 -21.82 -4.22 -10.43
CA LYS A 29 -20.84 -5.10 -9.86
C LYS A 29 -19.56 -4.32 -10.12
N ASN A 30 -19.10 -3.61 -9.10
CA ASN A 30 -17.67 -3.51 -8.95
C ASN A 30 -17.28 -4.98 -8.87
N ASP A 31 -16.90 -5.56 -10.01
CA ASP A 31 -16.04 -6.72 -10.02
C ASP A 31 -14.80 -6.21 -9.29
N VAL A 32 -14.86 -6.29 -7.97
CA VAL A 32 -13.67 -6.30 -7.14
C VAL A 32 -12.98 -7.54 -7.66
N GLN A 33 -12.03 -7.34 -8.57
CA GLN A 33 -11.15 -8.38 -9.09
C GLN A 33 -10.80 -9.23 -7.87
N SER A 34 -11.21 -10.51 -7.88
CA SER A 34 -10.87 -11.38 -6.78
C SER A 34 -9.35 -11.32 -6.65
N ILE A 35 -8.83 -11.19 -5.44
CA ILE A 35 -7.37 -11.18 -5.19
C ILE A 35 -6.71 -12.39 -5.87
N LYS A 36 -7.49 -13.48 -6.05
CA LYS A 36 -7.13 -14.72 -6.76
C LYS A 36 -6.86 -14.56 -8.27
N ASP A 37 -7.37 -13.51 -8.91
CA ASP A 37 -7.23 -13.30 -10.35
C ASP A 37 -6.06 -12.36 -10.71
N VAL A 38 -5.24 -11.97 -9.74
CA VAL A 38 -4.03 -11.17 -9.98
C VAL A 38 -2.92 -12.10 -10.47
N VAL A 39 -2.44 -11.86 -11.69
CA VAL A 39 -1.29 -12.60 -12.24
C VAL A 39 -0.03 -12.21 -11.45
N ILE A 40 0.41 -13.08 -10.55
CA ILE A 40 1.63 -12.88 -9.77
C ILE A 40 2.86 -12.97 -10.67
N LYS A 41 3.58 -11.86 -10.80
CA LYS A 41 4.85 -11.74 -11.53
C LYS A 41 5.97 -11.40 -10.56
N VAL A 42 7.13 -12.02 -10.75
CA VAL A 42 8.34 -11.62 -10.04
C VAL A 42 9.03 -10.56 -10.90
N PRO A 43 9.19 -9.32 -10.43
CA PRO A 43 9.86 -8.28 -11.19
C PRO A 43 11.29 -8.70 -11.52
N GLU A 44 11.74 -8.39 -12.74
CA GLU A 44 13.12 -8.66 -13.16
C GLU A 44 14.11 -7.66 -12.58
N ASN A 45 13.63 -6.46 -12.25
CA ASN A 45 14.44 -5.34 -11.81
C ASN A 45 13.92 -4.76 -10.49
N ILE A 46 14.85 -4.17 -9.74
CA ILE A 46 14.60 -3.38 -8.54
C ILE A 46 15.40 -2.07 -8.64
N PHE A 47 15.15 -1.14 -7.73
CA PHE A 47 15.98 0.04 -7.60
C PHE A 47 17.45 -0.36 -7.40
N SER A 48 18.33 0.23 -8.19
CA SER A 48 19.78 0.05 -8.04
C SER A 48 20.51 1.33 -8.44
N SER A 49 21.61 1.61 -7.76
CA SER A 49 22.54 2.67 -8.08
C SER A 49 23.93 2.25 -7.63
N SER A 50 24.92 2.42 -8.49
CA SER A 50 26.33 2.17 -8.17
C SER A 50 27.03 3.39 -7.56
N LYS A 51 26.34 4.54 -7.48
CA LYS A 51 26.93 5.81 -7.04
C LYS A 51 27.24 5.82 -5.55
N LYS A 52 28.43 6.30 -5.21
CA LYS A 52 28.92 6.42 -3.84
C LYS A 52 29.82 7.63 -3.69
N ASN A 53 29.63 8.39 -2.61
CA ASN A 53 30.36 9.62 -2.29
C ASN A 53 30.23 10.70 -3.37
N GLU A 54 29.13 10.69 -4.14
CA GLU A 54 28.84 11.68 -5.18
C GLU A 54 27.90 12.76 -4.68
N THR A 55 27.89 13.91 -5.35
CA THR A 55 26.86 14.94 -5.19
C THR A 55 25.74 14.67 -6.19
N ILE A 56 24.54 14.39 -5.68
CA ILE A 56 23.37 14.05 -6.49
C ILE A 56 22.59 15.32 -6.82
N SER A 57 22.26 15.49 -8.09
CA SER A 57 21.43 16.62 -8.54
C SER A 57 19.97 16.47 -8.11
N GLU A 58 19.22 17.57 -8.12
CA GLU A 58 17.79 17.53 -7.83
C GLU A 58 17.02 16.62 -8.80
N ASP A 59 17.29 16.73 -10.10
CA ASP A 59 16.61 15.92 -11.12
C ASP A 59 16.95 14.44 -10.99
N GLU A 60 18.19 14.12 -10.63
CA GLU A 60 18.60 12.76 -10.34
C GLU A 60 17.89 12.22 -9.09
N MET A 61 17.74 13.01 -8.02
CA MET A 61 16.96 12.59 -6.86
C MET A 61 15.50 12.32 -7.20
N LYS A 62 14.86 13.19 -8.02
CA LYS A 62 13.47 12.99 -8.46
C LYS A 62 13.32 11.66 -9.19
N GLN A 63 14.23 11.33 -10.11
CA GLN A 63 14.17 10.06 -10.84
C GLN A 63 14.42 8.86 -9.94
N ASN A 64 15.40 8.93 -9.04
CA ASN A 64 15.71 7.81 -8.14
C ASN A 64 14.58 7.54 -7.14
N ILE A 65 13.97 8.59 -6.57
CA ILE A 65 12.77 8.45 -5.70
C ILE A 65 11.62 7.83 -6.48
N LYS A 66 11.35 8.30 -7.70
CA LYS A 66 10.30 7.74 -8.56
C LYS A 66 10.53 6.25 -8.82
N SER A 67 11.74 5.88 -9.24
CA SER A 67 12.10 4.49 -9.54
C SER A 67 11.94 3.61 -8.30
N TYR A 68 12.46 4.05 -7.15
CA TYR A 68 12.31 3.32 -5.89
C TYR A 68 10.84 3.07 -5.54
N LEU A 69 10.01 4.12 -5.54
CA LEU A 69 8.59 4.00 -5.23
C LEU A 69 7.85 3.11 -6.24
N ASN A 70 8.16 3.22 -7.53
CA ASN A 70 7.50 2.40 -8.55
C ASN A 70 7.85 0.91 -8.40
N TYR A 71 9.13 0.57 -8.18
CA TYR A 71 9.53 -0.82 -7.94
C TYR A 71 8.95 -1.37 -6.63
N SER A 72 8.90 -0.57 -5.57
CA SER A 72 8.19 -0.95 -4.34
C SER A 72 6.71 -1.23 -4.60
N GLY A 73 6.08 -0.46 -5.48
CA GLY A 73 4.67 -0.63 -5.82
C GLY A 73 4.42 -1.93 -6.57
N GLU A 74 5.26 -2.23 -7.56
CA GLU A 74 5.22 -3.48 -8.31
C GLU A 74 5.43 -4.70 -7.39
N LEU A 75 6.38 -4.62 -6.45
CA LEU A 75 6.59 -5.68 -5.46
C LEU A 75 5.37 -5.85 -4.55
N ASP A 76 4.82 -4.77 -4.01
CA ASP A 76 3.64 -4.81 -3.14
C ASP A 76 2.40 -5.36 -3.86
N GLU A 77 2.20 -5.02 -5.14
CA GLU A 77 1.12 -5.54 -6.00
C GLU A 77 1.16 -7.08 -6.13
N ASN A 78 2.33 -7.70 -5.93
CA ASN A 78 2.51 -9.15 -6.01
C ASN A 78 2.60 -9.83 -4.63
N ILE A 79 3.20 -9.17 -3.64
CA ILE A 79 3.32 -9.68 -2.26
C ILE A 79 1.95 -9.73 -1.58
N VAL A 80 1.16 -8.65 -1.68
CA VAL A 80 -0.11 -8.54 -0.94
C VAL A 80 -1.11 -9.62 -1.35
N PRO A 81 -1.36 -9.88 -2.65
CA PRO A 81 -2.27 -10.95 -3.04
C PRO A 81 -1.80 -12.33 -2.59
N LEU A 82 -0.51 -12.63 -2.81
CA LEU A 82 0.07 -13.94 -2.52
C LEU A 82 0.05 -14.26 -1.02
N SER A 83 0.39 -13.27 -0.19
CA SER A 83 0.32 -13.38 1.28
C SER A 83 -1.12 -13.40 1.84
N SER A 84 -2.08 -12.84 1.11
CA SER A 84 -3.49 -12.85 1.51
C SER A 84 -4.22 -14.15 1.13
N THR A 85 -3.76 -14.85 0.09
CA THR A 85 -4.28 -16.17 -0.30
C THR A 85 -3.76 -17.31 0.57
N THR A 86 -2.81 -17.05 1.46
CA THR A 86 -2.18 -18.05 2.35
C THR A 86 -3.10 -18.71 3.36
N SER A 87 -4.31 -18.18 3.56
CA SER A 87 -5.32 -18.80 4.42
C SER A 87 -6.18 -19.86 3.71
N ASP A 88 -6.08 -20.00 2.37
CA ASP A 88 -6.75 -21.07 1.64
C ASP A 88 -5.93 -22.36 1.73
N GLU A 89 -6.59 -23.51 1.90
CA GLU A 89 -6.00 -24.87 2.00
C GLU A 89 -5.11 -25.29 0.80
N ASN A 90 -4.92 -24.42 -0.20
CA ASN A 90 -4.32 -24.71 -1.50
C ASN A 90 -2.98 -24.00 -1.78
N ILE A 91 -2.33 -23.34 -0.80
CA ILE A 91 -1.00 -22.77 -1.05
C ILE A 91 0.02 -23.86 -1.33
N THR A 92 0.63 -23.76 -2.51
CA THR A 92 1.66 -24.69 -2.96
C THR A 92 3.03 -24.27 -2.42
N GLU A 93 3.98 -25.20 -2.45
CA GLU A 93 5.38 -24.88 -2.14
C GLU A 93 5.96 -23.82 -3.10
N SER A 94 5.55 -23.89 -4.37
CA SER A 94 5.94 -22.90 -5.38
C SER A 94 5.45 -21.49 -5.03
N ASP A 95 4.25 -21.36 -4.45
CA ASP A 95 3.72 -20.07 -4.01
C ASP A 95 4.53 -19.51 -2.83
N ARG A 96 4.94 -20.36 -1.88
CA ARG A 96 5.83 -19.98 -0.77
C ARG A 96 7.20 -19.52 -1.27
N GLU A 97 7.86 -20.29 -2.12
CA GLU A 97 9.16 -19.91 -2.70
C GLU A 97 9.07 -18.57 -3.45
N LYS A 98 7.95 -18.35 -4.16
CA LYS A 98 7.70 -17.11 -4.89
C LYS A 98 7.49 -15.92 -3.95
N LEU A 99 6.75 -16.11 -2.85
CA LEU A 99 6.57 -15.09 -1.82
C LEU A 99 7.90 -14.70 -1.17
N GLN A 100 8.69 -15.68 -0.75
CA GLN A 100 10.02 -15.46 -0.17
C GLN A 100 10.92 -14.69 -1.13
N LYS A 101 10.92 -15.05 -2.42
CA LYS A 101 11.69 -14.33 -3.45
C LYS A 101 11.24 -12.88 -3.59
N LEU A 102 9.94 -12.61 -3.63
CA LEU A 102 9.40 -11.24 -3.72
C LEU A 102 9.79 -10.40 -2.49
N ILE A 103 9.70 -10.98 -1.29
CA ILE A 103 10.08 -10.31 -0.04
C ILE A 103 11.57 -10.00 -0.02
N GLU A 104 12.42 -10.93 -0.48
CA GLU A 104 13.86 -10.69 -0.57
C GLU A 104 14.20 -9.57 -1.57
N LEU A 105 13.51 -9.51 -2.72
CA LEU A 105 13.63 -8.40 -3.66
C LEU A 105 13.19 -7.07 -3.03
N ALA A 106 12.13 -7.04 -2.23
CA ALA A 106 11.70 -5.84 -1.51
C ALA A 106 12.74 -5.36 -0.49
N LYS A 107 13.34 -6.29 0.27
CA LYS A 107 14.45 -5.97 1.19
C LYS A 107 15.66 -5.40 0.45
N GLN A 108 16.01 -5.96 -0.71
CA GLN A 108 17.11 -5.48 -1.52
C GLN A 108 16.82 -4.11 -2.12
N ASN A 109 15.60 -3.88 -2.61
CA ASN A 109 15.15 -2.59 -3.13
C ASN A 109 15.28 -1.48 -2.06
N ASP A 110 14.84 -1.77 -0.84
CA ASP A 110 14.96 -0.86 0.31
C ASP A 110 16.42 -0.61 0.71
N THR A 111 17.23 -1.66 0.74
CA THR A 111 18.66 -1.56 1.07
C THR A 111 19.40 -0.71 0.04
N ASN A 112 19.11 -0.92 -1.24
CA ASN A 112 19.71 -0.16 -2.33
C ASN A 112 19.37 1.32 -2.23
N PHE A 113 18.10 1.66 -1.98
CA PHE A 113 17.68 3.06 -1.84
C PHE A 113 18.27 3.71 -0.58
N HIS A 114 18.28 2.98 0.55
CA HIS A 114 18.92 3.46 1.78
C HIS A 114 20.41 3.77 1.59
N ASN A 115 21.13 2.85 0.93
CA ASN A 115 22.54 3.02 0.62
C ASN A 115 22.76 4.21 -0.32
N PHE A 116 21.90 4.38 -1.33
CA PHE A 116 21.97 5.52 -2.23
C PHE A 116 21.83 6.86 -1.50
N ILE A 117 20.82 7.02 -0.65
CA ILE A 117 20.59 8.29 0.07
C ILE A 117 21.58 8.54 1.20
N SER A 118 22.18 7.49 1.77
CA SER A 118 23.10 7.60 2.91
C SER A 118 24.56 7.76 2.50
N ASN A 119 24.94 7.21 1.34
CA ASN A 119 26.33 7.24 0.88
C ASN A 119 26.62 8.36 -0.11
N ASN A 120 25.65 9.21 -0.45
CA ASN A 120 25.83 10.33 -1.37
C ASN A 120 25.40 11.65 -0.73
N THR A 121 25.96 12.75 -1.22
CA THR A 121 25.51 14.10 -0.86
C THR A 121 24.28 14.44 -1.68
N ILE A 122 23.10 14.38 -1.06
CA ILE A 122 21.82 14.74 -1.69
C ILE A 122 21.41 16.18 -1.32
N PRO A 123 20.56 16.86 -2.11
CA PRO A 123 20.08 18.20 -1.81
C PRO A 123 19.42 18.29 -0.43
N ASP A 124 19.63 19.40 0.28
CA ASP A 124 19.24 19.53 1.69
C ASP A 124 17.74 19.35 1.93
N ASP A 125 16.92 19.88 1.03
CA ASP A 125 15.46 19.79 1.06
C ASP A 125 14.94 18.39 0.69
N TYR A 126 15.79 17.49 0.19
CA TYR A 126 15.47 16.09 -0.08
C TYR A 126 15.89 15.14 1.06
N LYS A 127 16.77 15.56 1.98
CA LYS A 127 17.31 14.69 3.04
C LYS A 127 16.23 14.09 3.92
N LYS A 128 15.40 14.94 4.53
CA LYS A 128 14.33 14.48 5.42
C LYS A 128 13.25 13.70 4.65
N PRO A 129 12.68 14.21 3.54
CA PRO A 129 11.64 13.49 2.82
C PRO A 129 12.10 12.14 2.26
N SER A 130 13.33 12.03 1.74
CA SER A 130 13.84 10.76 1.21
C SER A 130 14.00 9.71 2.32
N LYS A 131 14.41 10.14 3.52
CA LYS A 131 14.45 9.26 4.69
C LYS A 131 13.04 8.83 5.11
N GLU A 132 12.07 9.74 5.14
CA GLU A 132 10.68 9.42 5.49
C GLU A 132 10.04 8.46 4.47
N ILE A 133 10.33 8.63 3.18
CA ILE A 133 9.95 7.69 2.11
C ILE A 133 10.54 6.31 2.38
N TYR A 134 11.86 6.21 2.61
CA TYR A 134 12.51 4.94 2.95
C TYR A 134 11.88 4.29 4.20
N GLU A 135 11.68 5.05 5.27
CA GLU A 135 11.13 4.51 6.52
C GLU A 135 9.69 4.02 6.36
N PHE A 136 8.87 4.71 5.57
CA PHE A 136 7.50 4.31 5.26
C PHE A 136 7.46 2.97 4.50
N ILE A 137 8.21 2.89 3.40
CA ILE A 137 8.22 1.72 2.53
C ILE A 137 8.87 0.52 3.26
N SER A 138 10.05 0.70 3.84
CA SER A 138 10.75 -0.37 4.56
C SER A 138 10.00 -0.88 5.80
N SER A 139 9.16 -0.05 6.41
CA SER A 139 8.27 -0.53 7.47
C SER A 139 7.17 -1.45 6.94
N SER A 140 6.69 -1.20 5.72
CA SER A 140 5.74 -2.08 5.03
C SER A 140 6.42 -3.38 4.61
N THR A 141 7.62 -3.33 4.01
CA THR A 141 8.44 -4.52 3.71
C THR A 141 8.68 -5.37 4.96
N ALA A 142 9.00 -4.74 6.09
CA ALA A 142 9.24 -5.46 7.34
C ALA A 142 7.98 -6.16 7.87
N LEU A 143 6.79 -5.63 7.63
CA LEU A 143 5.54 -6.33 7.94
C LEU A 143 5.38 -7.60 7.10
N SER A 144 5.72 -7.54 5.82
CA SER A 144 5.70 -8.72 4.95
C SER A 144 6.70 -9.79 5.41
N VAL A 145 7.90 -9.38 5.87
CA VAL A 145 8.89 -10.28 6.46
C VAL A 145 8.37 -10.94 7.74
N GLU A 146 7.78 -10.16 8.65
CA GLU A 146 7.22 -10.69 9.91
C GLU A 146 6.07 -11.67 9.62
N LEU A 147 5.23 -11.38 8.62
CA LEU A 147 4.15 -12.27 8.19
C LEU A 147 4.69 -13.59 7.61
N ASP A 148 5.66 -13.53 6.69
CA ASP A 148 6.28 -14.70 6.06
C ASP A 148 6.90 -15.64 7.11
N GLN A 149 7.60 -15.09 8.10
CA GLN A 149 8.16 -15.87 9.21
C GLN A 149 7.08 -16.60 10.03
N GLU A 150 5.92 -15.96 10.25
CA GLU A 150 4.81 -16.59 10.97
C GLU A 150 4.11 -17.66 10.13
N LEU A 151 4.05 -17.50 8.81
CA LEU A 151 3.54 -18.53 7.89
C LEU A 151 4.46 -19.76 7.86
N ASP A 152 5.77 -19.56 7.85
CA ASP A 152 6.76 -20.65 7.92
C ASP A 152 6.64 -21.44 9.23
N LYS A 153 6.48 -20.74 10.36
CA LYS A 153 6.27 -21.39 11.66
C LYS A 153 4.98 -22.20 11.68
N LEU A 154 3.87 -21.60 11.22
CA LEU A 154 2.58 -22.29 11.10
C LEU A 154 2.69 -23.58 10.29
N ALA A 155 3.44 -23.56 9.18
CA ALA A 155 3.66 -24.74 8.35
C ALA A 155 4.48 -25.83 9.06
N GLN A 156 5.42 -25.46 9.93
CA GLN A 156 6.29 -26.39 10.66
C GLN A 156 5.63 -27.03 11.89
N ASP A 157 4.93 -26.23 12.70
CA ASP A 157 4.45 -26.67 14.02
C ASP A 157 2.93 -26.59 14.21
N GLY A 158 2.20 -26.16 13.17
CA GLY A 158 0.74 -26.03 13.16
C GLY A 158 0.21 -24.91 14.05
N LYS A 159 1.08 -24.02 14.56
CA LYS A 159 0.70 -22.94 15.46
C LYS A 159 0.98 -21.58 14.83
N LEU A 160 -0.08 -20.81 14.65
CA LEU A 160 0.07 -19.36 14.49
C LEU A 160 0.47 -18.81 15.87
N PHE A 161 1.60 -18.14 15.98
CA PHE A 161 1.93 -17.53 17.27
C PHE A 161 0.89 -16.45 17.63
N LYS A 162 0.65 -16.30 18.94
CA LYS A 162 0.13 -15.05 19.51
C LYS A 162 1.24 -13.99 19.58
N THR A 163 2.03 -13.82 18.50
CA THR A 163 3.12 -12.85 18.52
C THR A 163 2.51 -11.48 18.66
N ASP A 164 3.09 -10.67 19.55
CA ASP A 164 3.01 -9.22 19.47
C ASP A 164 3.78 -8.85 18.20
N PHE A 165 3.14 -9.01 17.04
CA PHE A 165 3.66 -8.47 15.80
C PHE A 165 4.07 -7.04 16.09
N SER A 166 5.22 -6.61 15.58
CA SER A 166 5.64 -5.23 15.76
C SER A 166 4.77 -4.25 14.97
N PHE A 167 3.60 -4.70 14.47
CA PHE A 167 2.53 -3.96 13.83
C PHE A 167 2.41 -2.54 14.37
N THR A 168 2.32 -2.36 15.69
CA THR A 168 2.20 -1.03 16.30
C THR A 168 3.35 -0.11 15.91
N LYS A 169 4.61 -0.55 16.09
CA LYS A 169 5.82 0.20 15.71
C LYS A 169 5.94 0.41 14.20
N ARG A 170 5.48 -0.54 13.38
CA ARG A 170 5.51 -0.41 11.91
C ARG A 170 4.43 0.54 11.41
N PHE A 171 3.22 0.49 11.97
CA PHE A 171 2.12 1.41 11.66
C PHE A 171 2.41 2.84 12.12
N GLU A 172 3.22 3.06 13.17
CA GLU A 172 3.72 4.40 13.50
C GLU A 172 4.50 5.06 12.34
N LYS A 173 5.18 4.24 11.53
CA LYS A 173 5.98 4.69 10.37
C LYS A 173 5.22 4.60 9.06
N ALA A 174 4.40 3.58 8.87
CA ALA A 174 3.56 3.34 7.69
C ALA A 174 2.08 3.61 7.99
N ASN A 175 1.73 4.90 8.18
CA ASN A 175 0.33 5.33 8.37
C ASN A 175 -0.07 6.43 7.39
N GLY A 176 -1.38 6.69 7.33
CA GLY A 176 -1.97 7.70 6.45
C GLY A 176 -1.48 9.13 6.68
N ARG A 177 -1.01 9.49 7.89
CA ARG A 177 -0.40 10.81 8.11
C ARG A 177 0.95 10.89 7.39
N LYS A 178 1.81 9.87 7.57
CA LYS A 178 3.11 9.78 6.91
C LYS A 178 2.99 9.69 5.39
N GLN A 179 2.02 8.92 4.90
CA GLN A 179 1.69 8.88 3.47
C GLN A 179 1.34 10.28 2.94
N LYS A 180 0.46 11.04 3.60
CA LYS A 180 0.08 12.39 3.16
C LYS A 180 1.27 13.38 3.15
N GLU A 181 2.18 13.26 4.12
CA GLU A 181 3.42 14.04 4.16
C GLU A 181 4.30 13.74 2.94
N ILE A 182 4.45 12.45 2.60
CA ILE A 182 5.19 12.00 1.42
C ILE A 182 4.51 12.49 0.13
N GLU A 183 3.21 12.27 -0.05
CA GLU A 183 2.45 12.69 -1.22
C GLU A 183 2.54 14.20 -1.46
N LYS A 184 2.50 15.00 -0.39
CA LYS A 184 2.69 16.45 -0.45
C LYS A 184 4.06 16.80 -1.01
N PHE A 185 5.13 16.19 -0.47
CA PHE A 185 6.50 16.40 -0.96
C PHE A 185 6.64 15.99 -2.44
N LEU A 186 6.12 14.82 -2.82
CA LEU A 186 6.17 14.33 -4.19
C LEU A 186 5.46 15.31 -5.15
N LYS A 187 4.31 15.84 -4.75
CA LYS A 187 3.57 16.84 -5.52
C LYS A 187 4.35 18.16 -5.66
N GLU A 188 4.92 18.67 -4.57
CA GLU A 188 5.73 19.88 -4.56
C GLU A 188 6.97 19.76 -5.47
N LYS A 189 7.59 18.58 -5.50
CA LYS A 189 8.75 18.28 -6.35
C LYS A 189 8.40 17.76 -7.74
N ASN A 190 7.11 17.67 -8.08
CA ASN A 190 6.61 17.12 -9.35
C ASN A 190 7.13 15.70 -9.65
N ILE A 191 7.24 14.86 -8.62
CA ILE A 191 7.62 13.45 -8.73
C ILE A 191 6.34 12.63 -8.90
N LYS A 192 6.09 12.15 -10.12
CA LYS A 192 4.92 11.31 -10.43
C LYS A 192 5.26 9.84 -10.26
N THR A 193 4.54 9.16 -9.38
CA THR A 193 4.69 7.73 -9.08
C THR A 193 3.33 7.02 -9.10
N GLU A 194 3.34 5.73 -9.44
CA GLU A 194 2.14 4.90 -9.40
C GLU A 194 1.86 4.33 -8.00
N TYR A 195 2.83 4.37 -7.09
CA TYR A 195 2.77 3.70 -5.78
C TYR A 195 1.51 4.06 -4.97
N PHE A 196 1.19 5.35 -4.89
CA PHE A 196 0.01 5.84 -4.15
C PHE A 196 -1.24 6.01 -5.02
N SER A 197 -1.12 5.81 -6.34
CA SER A 197 -2.22 6.05 -7.28
C SER A 197 -3.19 4.87 -7.39
N LYS A 198 -2.74 3.67 -6.98
CA LYS A 198 -3.44 2.39 -7.17
C LYS A 198 -4.06 1.84 -5.88
N ARG A 199 -4.12 2.62 -4.80
CA ARG A 199 -4.60 2.20 -3.46
C ARG A 199 -5.81 2.99 -2.99
#